data_AF-A0A429M7S1-F1
#
_entry.id   AF-A0A429M7S1-F1
#
_cell.length_a   1.000
_cell.length_b   1.000
_cell.length_c   1.000
_cell.angle_alpha   90.00
_cell.angle_beta   90.00
_cell.angle_gamma   90.00
#
_symmetry.space_group_name_H-M   'P 1'
#
loop_
_entity.id
_entity.type
_entity.pdbx_description
1 polymer ?
#
loop_
_entity_poly.entity_id
_entity_poly.type
_entity_poly.pdbx_seq_one_letter_code
_entity_poly.pdbx_strand_id
1 'polypeptide(L)'
;NPITWIDSKGLCSTTLNRNLGGVKGDHLQAHHIIPEEIWAKRKDFLDDIGIGGNRDKAENGVLMPDSEAKAKQMKRQLYHCGSHPIYSAGINQKLGQIQREFESKKITASQARDKVANLQSSMRLVLITPGTKPIRLS
;
A
#
# COMPACT_ATOMS: atom_id res chain seq x y z
N ASN A 1 18.64 18.32 5.47
CA ASN A 1 17.62 17.91 4.48
C ASN A 1 17.76 16.42 4.18
N PRO A 2 16.98 15.52 4.79
CA PRO A 2 16.95 14.16 4.31
C PRO A 2 16.05 14.13 3.07
N ILE A 3 16.67 13.85 1.93
CA ILE A 3 15.99 13.59 0.67
C ILE A 3 15.21 12.29 0.86
N THR A 4 13.91 12.41 1.17
CA THR A 4 13.00 11.27 1.11
C THR A 4 12.94 10.84 -0.34
N TRP A 5 13.61 9.72 -0.67
CA TRP A 5 13.37 9.02 -1.91
C TRP A 5 11.87 8.71 -1.99
N ILE A 6 11.16 9.47 -2.80
CA ILE A 6 9.82 9.12 -3.27
C ILE A 6 10.08 8.07 -4.33
N ASP A 7 9.79 6.81 -4.00
CA ASP A 7 9.96 5.75 -4.96
C ASP A 7 8.88 5.83 -6.06
N SER A 8 9.22 6.50 -7.16
CA SER A 8 8.39 6.60 -8.36
C SER A 8 8.37 5.30 -9.19
N LYS A 9 9.10 4.25 -8.79
CA LYS A 9 9.33 3.03 -9.60
C LYS A 9 8.74 1.75 -8.99
N GLY A 10 8.21 1.77 -7.77
CA GLY A 10 7.73 0.55 -7.07
C GLY A 10 8.87 -0.31 -6.50
N LEU A 11 10.03 0.29 -6.24
CA LEU A 11 11.13 -0.26 -5.45
C LEU A 11 10.67 -0.56 -4.01
N CYS A 12 11.00 -1.75 -3.53
CA CYS A 12 10.60 -2.20 -2.20
C CYS A 12 11.26 -1.37 -1.09
N SER A 13 10.45 -0.77 -0.21
CA SER A 13 10.96 -0.15 1.01
C SER A 13 11.60 -1.22 1.92
N THR A 14 12.90 -1.07 2.20
CA THR A 14 13.63 -1.94 3.13
C THR A 14 13.10 -1.84 4.56
N THR A 15 12.63 -0.65 4.95
CA THR A 15 12.02 -0.42 6.27
C THR A 15 10.68 -1.13 6.38
N LEU A 16 9.81 -0.99 5.37
CA LEU A 16 8.55 -1.71 5.34
C LEU A 16 8.78 -3.23 5.32
N ASN A 17 9.71 -3.70 4.48
CA ASN A 17 10.03 -5.13 4.40
C ASN A 17 10.44 -5.70 5.77
N ARG A 18 11.29 -4.99 6.51
CA ARG A 18 11.65 -5.37 7.88
C ARG A 18 10.44 -5.38 8.81
N ASN A 19 9.59 -4.35 8.74
CA ASN A 19 8.38 -4.25 9.58
C ASN A 19 7.34 -5.33 9.26
N LEU A 20 7.34 -5.88 8.05
CA LEU A 20 6.50 -6.99 7.63
C LEU A 20 7.12 -8.37 7.94
N GLY A 21 8.34 -8.43 8.47
CA GLY A 21 9.05 -9.69 8.72
C GLY A 21 9.59 -10.37 7.47
N GLY A 22 9.86 -9.62 6.40
CA GLY A 22 10.43 -10.17 5.16
C GLY A 22 11.82 -10.78 5.37
N VAL A 23 12.13 -11.84 4.62
CA VAL A 23 13.35 -12.63 4.76
C VAL A 23 14.20 -12.54 3.49
N LYS A 24 15.51 -12.39 3.62
CA LYS A 24 16.38 -12.34 2.44
C LYS A 24 16.30 -13.66 1.66
N GLY A 25 15.98 -13.56 0.36
CA GLY A 25 15.89 -14.73 -0.53
C GLY A 25 14.57 -15.48 -0.49
N ASP A 26 13.54 -14.94 0.18
CA ASP A 26 12.19 -15.53 0.19
C ASP A 26 11.42 -15.32 -1.13
N HIS A 27 11.95 -14.50 -2.04
CA HIS A 27 11.32 -14.06 -3.30
C HIS A 27 10.01 -13.29 -3.05
N LEU A 28 9.93 -12.61 -1.91
CA LEU A 28 8.86 -11.69 -1.57
C LEU A 28 9.37 -10.26 -1.59
N GLN A 29 8.45 -9.36 -1.89
CA GLN A 29 8.69 -7.93 -1.94
C GLN A 29 7.64 -7.22 -1.10
N ALA A 30 8.10 -6.27 -0.29
CA ALA A 30 7.21 -5.37 0.42
C ALA A 30 6.50 -4.45 -0.57
N HIS A 31 5.18 -4.45 -0.52
CA HIS A 31 4.30 -3.59 -1.29
C HIS A 31 3.52 -2.68 -0.35
N HIS A 32 3.62 -1.36 -0.55
CA HIS A 32 2.79 -0.41 0.17
C HIS A 32 1.36 -0.41 -0.38
N ILE A 33 0.39 -0.57 0.51
CA ILE A 33 -1.03 -0.53 0.17
C ILE A 33 -1.47 0.88 -0.23
N ILE A 34 -1.01 1.89 0.52
CA ILE A 34 -1.03 3.28 0.05
C ILE A 34 0.36 3.58 -0.50
N PRO A 35 0.50 3.70 -1.84
CA PRO A 35 1.81 3.92 -2.48
C PRO A 35 2.48 5.19 -1.95
N GLU A 36 3.81 5.21 -1.92
CA GLU A 36 4.58 6.32 -1.36
C GLU A 36 4.26 7.67 -2.02
N GLU A 37 4.08 7.69 -3.34
CA GLU A 37 3.68 8.89 -4.08
C GLU A 37 2.34 9.43 -3.60
N ILE A 38 1.36 8.55 -3.40
CA ILE A 38 0.02 8.94 -2.93
C ILE A 38 0.06 9.37 -1.46
N TRP A 39 0.89 8.71 -0.64
CA TRP A 39 1.13 9.12 0.73
C TRP A 39 1.72 10.54 0.79
N ALA A 40 2.76 10.81 -0.01
CA ALA A 40 3.38 12.13 -0.09
C ALA A 40 2.41 13.20 -0.60
N LYS A 41 1.63 12.88 -1.63
CA LYS A 41 0.61 13.78 -2.20
C LYS A 41 -0.49 14.16 -1.21
N ARG A 42 -0.78 13.29 -0.24
CA ARG A 42 -1.86 13.47 0.75
C ARG A 42 -1.34 13.66 2.17
N LYS A 43 -0.07 14.06 2.31
CA LYS A 43 0.61 14.13 3.60
C LYS A 43 -0.17 14.92 4.63
N ASP A 44 -0.63 16.12 4.29
CA ASP A 44 -1.33 17.02 5.23
C ASP A 44 -2.61 16.37 5.77
N PHE A 45 -3.43 15.78 4.89
CA PHE A 45 -4.62 15.04 5.31
C PHE A 45 -4.28 13.85 6.23
N LEU A 46 -3.24 13.09 5.91
CA LEU A 46 -2.82 11.94 6.71
C LEU A 46 -2.24 12.36 8.07
N ASP A 47 -1.56 13.50 8.13
CA ASP A 47 -1.11 14.14 9.37
C ASP A 47 -2.30 14.60 10.22
N ASP A 48 -3.28 15.29 9.62
CA ASP A 48 -4.48 15.82 10.29
C ASP A 48 -5.34 14.73 10.95
N ILE A 49 -5.41 13.55 10.33
CA ILE A 49 -6.10 12.40 10.91
C ILE A 49 -5.19 11.56 11.84
N GLY A 50 -3.96 11.99 12.08
CA GLY A 50 -3.03 11.43 13.05
C GLY A 50 -2.32 10.15 12.62
N ILE A 51 -2.15 9.91 11.32
CA ILE A 51 -1.45 8.72 10.79
C ILE A 51 -0.25 9.02 9.90
N GLY A 52 0.15 10.28 9.73
CA GLY A 52 1.21 10.70 8.82
C GLY A 52 2.55 9.94 8.91
N GLY A 53 2.95 9.54 10.12
CA GLY A 53 4.15 8.75 10.38
C GLY A 53 4.02 7.25 10.11
N ASN A 54 2.88 6.78 9.59
CA ASN A 54 2.59 5.35 9.46
C ASN A 54 2.92 4.77 8.07
N ARG A 55 3.57 5.53 7.18
CA ARG A 55 3.85 5.12 5.78
C ARG A 55 4.50 3.74 5.69
N ASP A 56 5.57 3.52 6.45
CA ASP A 56 6.36 2.29 6.42
C ASP A 56 5.98 1.29 7.53
N LYS A 57 4.87 1.50 8.24
CA LYS A 57 4.40 0.52 9.22
C LYS A 57 3.67 -0.64 8.54
N ALA A 58 3.63 -1.79 9.22
CA ALA A 58 3.05 -3.02 8.70
C ALA A 58 1.58 -2.86 8.27
N GLU A 59 0.82 -1.96 8.92
CA GLU A 59 -0.57 -1.65 8.59
C GLU A 59 -0.72 -1.11 7.16
N ASN A 60 0.32 -0.46 6.61
CA ASN A 60 0.34 0.04 5.24
C ASN A 60 1.04 -0.91 4.25
N GLY A 61 1.32 -2.16 4.62
CA GLY A 61 2.06 -3.06 3.74
C GLY A 61 1.56 -4.48 3.68
N VAL A 62 2.12 -5.19 2.71
CA VAL A 62 1.98 -6.64 2.53
C VAL A 62 3.19 -7.19 1.77
N LEU A 63 3.60 -8.42 2.10
CA LEU A 63 4.59 -9.16 1.31
C LEU A 63 3.91 -9.82 0.11
N MET A 64 4.40 -9.53 -1.08
CA MET A 64 3.89 -10.10 -2.33
C MET A 64 4.97 -10.89 -3.05
N PRO A 65 4.61 -11.97 -3.78
CA PRO A 65 5.54 -12.63 -4.69
C PRO A 65 6.16 -11.63 -5.67
N ASP A 66 7.47 -11.73 -5.91
CA ASP A 66 8.21 -10.89 -6.87
C ASP A 66 8.08 -11.33 -8.34
N SER A 67 7.50 -12.52 -8.55
CA SER A 67 7.48 -13.19 -9.83
C SER A 67 6.26 -14.07 -9.99
N GLU A 68 5.87 -14.32 -11.24
CA GLU A 68 4.77 -15.23 -11.56
C GLU A 68 5.06 -16.65 -11.03
N ALA A 69 6.30 -17.12 -11.14
CA ALA A 69 6.72 -18.43 -10.64
C ALA A 69 6.50 -18.56 -9.14
N LYS A 70 6.91 -17.55 -8.36
CA LYS A 70 6.69 -17.52 -6.92
C LYS A 70 5.20 -17.44 -6.56
N ALA A 71 4.43 -16.66 -7.32
CA ALA A 71 2.99 -16.58 -7.12
C ALA A 71 2.27 -17.92 -7.39
N LYS A 72 2.65 -18.65 -8.45
CA LYS A 72 2.16 -20.01 -8.69
C LYS A 72 2.49 -20.94 -7.52
N GLN A 73 3.74 -20.92 -7.05
CA GLN A 73 4.18 -21.73 -5.90
C GLN A 73 3.33 -21.46 -4.65
N MET A 74 3.03 -20.18 -4.38
CA MET A 74 2.26 -19.74 -3.22
C MET A 74 0.73 -19.76 -3.43
N LYS A 75 0.25 -20.20 -4.61
CA LYS A 75 -1.16 -20.14 -5.00
C LYS A 75 -1.77 -18.74 -4.84
N ARG A 76 -1.08 -17.74 -5.37
CA ARG A 76 -1.45 -16.31 -5.33
C ARG A 76 -1.91 -15.82 -6.69
N GLN A 77 -3.01 -15.08 -6.70
CA GLN A 77 -3.55 -14.47 -7.92
C GLN A 77 -2.72 -13.26 -8.39
N LEU A 78 -2.02 -12.58 -7.48
CA LEU A 78 -1.27 -11.36 -7.77
C LEU A 78 0.21 -11.49 -7.40
N TYR A 79 1.06 -10.87 -8.20
CA TYR A 79 2.49 -10.67 -7.92
C TYR A 79 2.91 -9.24 -8.28
N HIS A 80 3.98 -8.77 -7.64
CA HIS A 80 4.50 -7.41 -7.79
C HIS A 80 5.80 -7.43 -8.61
N CYS A 81 5.86 -6.58 -9.64
CA CYS A 81 7.09 -6.34 -10.39
C CYS A 81 7.02 -4.92 -10.99
N GLY A 82 7.75 -3.96 -10.41
CA GLY A 82 7.78 -2.57 -10.89
C GLY A 82 6.49 -1.77 -10.69
N SER A 83 6.28 -0.76 -11.53
CA SER A 83 5.19 0.22 -11.39
C SER A 83 3.79 -0.35 -11.64
N HIS A 84 2.81 0.10 -10.85
CA HIS A 84 1.39 -0.27 -10.92
C HIS A 84 0.48 0.99 -10.91
N PRO A 85 0.42 1.74 -12.02
CA PRO A 85 -0.30 3.00 -12.09
C PRO A 85 -1.82 2.87 -11.92
N ILE A 86 -2.44 1.76 -12.35
CA ILE A 86 -3.89 1.57 -12.23
C ILE A 86 -4.25 1.37 -10.75
N TYR A 87 -3.51 0.50 -10.05
CA TYR A 87 -3.63 0.35 -8.61
C TYR A 87 -3.47 1.68 -7.87
N SER A 88 -2.39 2.42 -8.15
CA SER A 88 -2.11 3.71 -7.51
C SER A 88 -3.23 4.73 -7.75
N ALA A 89 -3.78 4.80 -8.97
CA ALA A 89 -4.90 5.67 -9.29
C ALA A 89 -6.16 5.29 -8.48
N GLY A 90 -6.45 3.98 -8.36
CA GLY A 90 -7.58 3.47 -7.57
C GLY A 90 -7.46 3.83 -6.09
N ILE A 91 -6.27 3.66 -5.49
CA ILE A 91 -6.01 4.06 -4.11
C ILE A 91 -6.15 5.58 -3.94
N ASN A 92 -5.61 6.35 -4.87
CA ASN A 92 -5.70 7.80 -4.85
C ASN A 92 -7.14 8.29 -4.88
N GLN A 93 -8.01 7.69 -5.72
CA GLN A 93 -9.43 8.04 -5.78
C GLN A 93 -10.14 7.77 -4.46
N LYS A 94 -9.91 6.59 -3.85
CA LYS A 94 -10.54 6.20 -2.58
C LYS A 94 -10.10 7.10 -1.42
N LEU A 95 -8.80 7.38 -1.29
CA LEU A 95 -8.30 8.34 -0.30
C LEU A 95 -8.85 9.74 -0.55
N GLY A 96 -8.96 10.16 -1.81
CA GLY A 96 -9.56 11.45 -2.16
C GLY A 96 -11.02 11.59 -1.73
N GLN A 97 -11.78 10.50 -1.74
CA GLN A 97 -13.14 10.52 -1.20
C GLN A 97 -13.14 10.70 0.32
N ILE A 98 -12.33 9.94 1.04
CA ILE A 98 -12.24 10.04 2.51
C ILE A 98 -11.81 11.46 2.92
N GLN A 99 -10.80 12.01 2.24
CA GLN A 99 -10.32 13.37 2.47
C GLN A 99 -11.44 14.40 2.27
N ARG A 100 -12.20 14.33 1.17
CA ARG A 100 -13.34 15.24 0.95
C ARG A 100 -14.43 15.14 2.02
N GLU A 101 -14.73 13.93 2.49
CA GLU A 101 -15.69 13.73 3.59
C GLU A 101 -15.19 14.38 4.88
N PHE A 102 -13.89 14.27 5.17
CA PHE A 102 -13.26 14.90 6.33
C PHE A 102 -13.22 16.42 6.23
N GLU A 103 -12.74 16.97 5.12
CA GLU A 103 -12.65 18.43 4.89
C GLU A 103 -14.02 19.12 4.90
N SER A 104 -15.06 18.43 4.42
CA SER A 104 -16.45 18.90 4.49
C SER A 104 -17.12 18.69 5.86
N LYS A 105 -16.36 18.24 6.87
CA LYS A 105 -16.81 17.97 8.25
C LYS A 105 -17.95 16.95 8.36
N LYS A 106 -18.13 16.11 7.33
CA LYS A 106 -19.10 15.01 7.35
C LYS A 106 -18.66 13.86 8.26
N ILE A 107 -17.35 13.73 8.45
CA ILE A 107 -16.73 12.74 9.32
C ILE A 107 -15.65 13.39 10.18
N THR A 108 -15.43 12.84 11.37
CA THR A 108 -14.34 13.26 12.27
C THR A 108 -12.99 12.68 11.84
N ALA A 109 -11.89 13.19 12.42
CA ALA A 109 -10.56 12.63 12.22
C ALA A 109 -10.47 11.13 12.58
N SER A 110 -11.16 10.71 13.65
CA SER A 110 -11.22 9.30 14.04
C SER A 110 -11.94 8.45 12.98
N GLN A 111 -13.10 8.91 12.51
CA GLN A 111 -13.85 8.20 11.47
C GLN A 111 -13.09 8.16 10.13
N ALA A 112 -12.36 9.22 9.79
CA ALA A 112 -11.48 9.24 8.62
C ALA A 112 -10.34 8.22 8.77
N ARG A 113 -9.70 8.15 9.94
CA ARG A 113 -8.68 7.14 10.27
C ARG A 113 -9.22 5.72 10.13
N ASP A 114 -10.41 5.45 10.67
CA ASP A 114 -11.05 4.14 10.58
C ASP A 114 -11.33 3.76 9.11
N LYS A 115 -11.78 4.72 8.29
CA LYS A 115 -11.97 4.50 6.85
C LYS A 115 -10.65 4.21 6.13
N VAL A 116 -9.55 4.88 6.48
CA VAL A 116 -8.22 4.58 5.91
C VAL A 116 -7.74 3.20 6.34
N ALA A 117 -7.91 2.83 7.61
CA ALA A 117 -7.55 1.50 8.10
C ALA A 117 -8.38 0.38 7.43
N ASN A 118 -9.66 0.63 7.19
CA ASN A 118 -10.54 -0.27 6.44
C ASN A 118 -10.10 -0.39 4.98
N LEU A 119 -9.76 0.72 4.32
CA LEU A 119 -9.19 0.70 2.98
C LEU A 119 -7.92 -0.15 2.92
N GLN A 120 -6.98 0.05 3.85
CA GLN A 120 -5.75 -0.73 3.94
C GLN A 120 -6.06 -2.23 4.11
N SER A 121 -6.95 -2.57 5.04
CA SER A 121 -7.33 -3.95 5.31
C SER A 121 -7.99 -4.63 4.10
N SER A 122 -8.95 -3.96 3.44
CA SER A 122 -9.59 -4.50 2.24
C SER A 122 -8.62 -4.68 1.10
N MET A 123 -7.72 -3.72 0.87
CA MET A 123 -6.74 -3.82 -0.21
C MET A 123 -5.67 -4.87 0.09
N ARG A 124 -5.28 -5.07 1.37
CA ARG A 124 -4.46 -6.21 1.77
C ARG A 124 -5.11 -7.52 1.36
N LEU A 125 -6.41 -7.70 1.60
CA LEU A 125 -7.13 -8.91 1.18
C LEU A 125 -7.18 -9.09 -0.35
N VAL A 126 -7.24 -8.00 -1.12
CA VAL A 126 -7.15 -8.07 -2.59
C VAL A 126 -5.77 -8.53 -3.04
N LEU A 127 -4.69 -7.88 -2.57
CA LEU A 127 -3.29 -8.27 -2.85
C LEU A 127 -2.97 -9.68 -2.34
N ILE A 128 -3.70 -10.05 -1.29
CA ILE A 128 -4.00 -11.31 -0.64
C ILE A 128 -4.42 -12.52 -1.48
N THR A 129 -5.04 -12.26 -2.63
CA THR A 129 -6.07 -13.16 -3.15
C THR A 129 -5.47 -14.50 -3.60
N PRO A 130 -6.02 -15.65 -3.16
CA PRO A 130 -5.63 -16.96 -3.66
C PRO A 130 -5.93 -17.11 -5.16
N GLY A 131 -5.08 -17.84 -5.87
CA GLY A 131 -5.27 -18.08 -7.31
C GLY A 131 -4.21 -18.98 -7.91
N THR A 132 -4.53 -19.60 -9.04
CA THR A 132 -3.62 -20.51 -9.77
C THR A 132 -3.17 -19.95 -11.12
N LYS A 133 -3.73 -18.81 -11.54
CA LYS A 133 -3.39 -18.09 -12.77
C LYS A 133 -2.92 -16.68 -12.41
N PRO A 134 -1.68 -16.51 -11.94
CA PRO A 134 -1.25 -15.22 -11.44
C PRO A 134 -1.20 -14.17 -12.53
N ILE A 135 -1.56 -12.95 -12.18
CA ILE A 135 -1.42 -11.77 -13.02
C ILE A 135 -0.54 -10.76 -12.30
N ARG A 136 0.22 -9.99 -13.09
CA ARG A 136 1.02 -8.89 -12.56
C ARG A 136 0.09 -7.79 -12.06
N LEU A 137 0.38 -7.23 -10.89
CA LEU A 137 -0.32 -6.04 -10.41
C LEU A 137 -0.11 -4.87 -11.40
N SER A 138 -1.21 -4.27 -11.85
CA SER A 138 -1.24 -3.15 -12.81
C SER A 138 -1.69 -1.87 -12.16
#